data_AF-A0A4U7DD76-F1
#
_entry.id   AF-A0A4U7DD76-F1
#
_cell.length_a   1.000
_cell.length_b   1.000
_cell.length_c   1.000
_cell.angle_alpha   90.00
_cell.angle_beta   90.00
_cell.angle_gamma   90.00
#
_symmetry.space_group_name_H-M   'P 1'
#
loop_
_entity.id
_entity.type
_entity.pdbx_description
1 polymer ?
#
loop_
_entity_poly.entity_id
_entity_poly.type
_entity_poly.pdbx_seq_one_letter_code
_entity_poly.pdbx_strand_id
1 'polypeptide(L)'
;MRSLCEAYQLGITIRNKLKETDLVTAFEKLDHSIDAIEDGYPAWHPAPLSFRAMVLSFVFMEITGDSYANFTRRLTRQPEVATILGFSRVPDESAFSRAWRNRFDDATHEYIH
;
A
#
# COMPACT_ATOMS: atom_id res chain seq x y z
N MET A 1 -6.81 -1.40 -22.00
CA MET A 1 -5.94 -2.59 -22.16
C MET A 1 -4.46 -2.33 -21.79
N ARG A 2 -4.12 -1.32 -20.97
CA ARG A 2 -2.74 -1.13 -20.44
C ARG A 2 -2.58 -1.58 -18.97
N SER A 3 -3.59 -1.41 -18.11
CA SER A 3 -3.49 -1.76 -16.68
C SER A 3 -3.38 -3.26 -16.38
N LEU A 4 -3.83 -4.12 -17.30
CA LEU A 4 -3.64 -5.57 -17.22
C LEU A 4 -2.16 -5.93 -17.38
N CYS A 5 -1.39 -5.15 -18.16
CA CYS A 5 0.03 -5.40 -18.37
C CYS A 5 0.86 -5.04 -17.13
N GLU A 6 0.54 -3.94 -16.45
CA GLU A 6 1.27 -3.50 -15.25
C GLU A 6 1.04 -4.44 -14.06
N ALA A 7 -0.20 -4.86 -13.81
CA ALA A 7 -0.50 -5.87 -12.77
C ALA A 7 0.14 -7.23 -13.09
N TYR A 8 0.25 -7.58 -14.38
CA TYR A 8 0.88 -8.82 -14.83
C TYR A 8 2.42 -8.75 -14.72
N GLN A 9 3.02 -7.61 -15.06
CA GLN A 9 4.45 -7.35 -14.86
C GLN A 9 4.80 -7.31 -13.37
N LEU A 10 3.93 -6.72 -12.54
CA LEU A 10 4.04 -6.76 -11.09
C LEU A 10 4.02 -8.20 -10.57
N GLY A 11 3.05 -8.99 -11.02
CA GLY A 11 2.97 -10.43 -10.70
C GLY A 11 4.23 -11.20 -11.13
N ILE A 12 4.81 -10.88 -12.28
CA ILE A 12 6.06 -11.49 -12.78
C ILE A 12 7.27 -11.06 -11.95
N THR A 13 7.39 -9.77 -11.61
CA THR A 13 8.50 -9.23 -10.82
C THR A 13 8.47 -9.78 -9.40
N ILE A 14 7.29 -9.82 -8.78
CA ILE A 14 7.03 -10.48 -7.50
C ILE A 14 7.45 -11.95 -7.64
N ARG A 15 6.88 -12.71 -8.60
CA ARG A 15 7.23 -14.13 -8.83
C ARG A 15 8.74 -14.37 -9.02
N ASN A 16 9.44 -13.49 -9.72
CA ASN A 16 10.86 -13.66 -10.02
C ASN A 16 11.74 -13.37 -8.80
N LYS A 17 11.41 -12.35 -7.98
CA LYS A 17 12.07 -12.11 -6.69
C LYS A 17 11.77 -13.23 -5.68
N LEU A 18 10.59 -13.84 -5.77
CA LEU A 18 10.15 -14.96 -4.92
C LEU A 18 10.68 -16.34 -5.36
N LYS A 19 11.50 -16.42 -6.41
CA LYS A 19 12.25 -17.65 -6.71
C LYS A 19 13.41 -17.89 -5.72
N GLU A 20 13.80 -16.88 -4.97
CA GLU A 20 14.93 -16.95 -4.02
C GLU A 20 14.49 -17.12 -2.55
N THR A 21 13.19 -17.01 -2.24
CA THR A 21 12.61 -17.20 -0.89
C THR A 21 11.21 -17.78 -1.03
N ASP A 22 10.80 -18.72 -0.16
CA ASP A 22 9.44 -19.24 -0.16
C ASP A 22 8.44 -18.07 -0.10
N LEU A 23 7.44 -18.14 -0.97
CA LEU A 23 6.51 -17.05 -1.25
C LEU A 23 5.83 -16.59 0.05
N VAL A 24 5.46 -17.58 0.86
CA VAL A 24 4.86 -17.43 2.18
C VAL A 24 5.81 -16.68 3.11
N THR A 25 7.07 -17.12 3.21
CA THR A 25 8.08 -16.48 4.06
C THR A 25 8.37 -15.03 3.64
N ALA A 26 8.35 -14.72 2.35
CA ALA A 26 8.56 -13.35 1.89
C ALA A 26 7.38 -12.44 2.25
N PHE A 27 6.14 -12.93 2.12
CA PHE A 27 4.95 -12.21 2.57
C PHE A 27 4.90 -12.08 4.10
N GLU A 28 5.26 -13.12 4.86
CA GLU A 28 5.35 -13.06 6.33
C GLU A 28 6.39 -12.05 6.80
N LYS A 29 7.56 -12.00 6.15
CA LYS A 29 8.59 -10.99 6.46
C LYS A 29 8.11 -9.58 6.17
N LEU A 30 7.40 -9.38 5.06
CA LEU A 30 6.78 -8.10 4.72
C LEU A 30 5.75 -7.69 5.77
N ASP A 31 4.93 -8.63 6.24
CA ASP A 31 3.91 -8.37 7.26
C ASP A 31 4.57 -7.97 8.59
N HIS A 32 5.58 -8.71 9.03
CA HIS A 32 6.34 -8.40 10.24
C HIS A 32 7.11 -7.08 10.16
N SER A 33 7.61 -6.68 8.98
CA SER A 33 8.24 -5.36 8.85
C SER A 33 7.22 -4.21 8.92
N ILE A 34 5.98 -4.44 8.50
CA ILE A 34 4.91 -3.44 8.65
C ILE A 34 4.48 -3.31 10.11
N ASP A 35 4.50 -4.39 10.90
CA ASP A 35 4.22 -4.31 12.34
C ASP A 35 5.30 -3.53 13.12
N ALA A 36 6.50 -3.38 12.54
CA ALA A 36 7.61 -2.64 13.14
C ALA A 36 7.58 -1.12 12.89
N ILE A 37 6.72 -0.64 11.98
CA ILE A 37 6.54 0.80 11.73
C ILE A 37 5.35 1.34 12.52
N GLU A 38 5.52 2.52 13.11
CA GLU A 38 4.52 3.12 13.99
C GLU A 38 3.59 4.08 13.23
N ASP A 39 2.31 4.08 13.59
CA ASP A 39 1.37 5.09 13.09
C ASP A 39 1.66 6.43 13.76
N GLY A 40 2.13 7.41 12.98
CA GLY A 40 2.46 8.75 13.49
C GLY A 40 1.25 9.55 13.98
N TYR A 41 0.01 9.09 13.70
CA TYR A 41 -1.16 9.67 14.34
C TYR A 41 -1.33 9.18 15.78
N PRO A 42 -1.53 10.09 16.75
CA PRO A 42 -1.75 9.69 18.13
C PRO A 42 -3.07 8.93 18.27
N ALA A 43 -3.19 8.08 19.29
CA ALA A 43 -4.36 7.21 19.49
C ALA A 43 -5.70 7.95 19.60
N TRP A 44 -5.70 9.23 20.01
CA TRP A 44 -6.90 10.06 20.08
C TRP A 44 -7.31 10.66 18.71
N HIS A 45 -6.43 10.62 17.71
CA HIS A 45 -6.73 11.14 16.38
C HIS A 45 -7.81 10.27 15.74
N PRO A 46 -8.87 10.85 15.17
CA PRO A 46 -9.83 10.10 14.39
C PRO A 46 -9.12 9.66 13.11
N ALA A 47 -8.46 8.51 13.12
CA ALA A 47 -7.82 7.92 11.96
C ALA A 47 -8.84 7.01 11.27
N PRO A 48 -9.64 7.53 10.32
CA PRO A 48 -10.78 6.78 9.77
C PRO A 48 -10.36 5.66 8.81
N LEU A 49 -9.06 5.51 8.56
CA LEU A 49 -8.49 4.61 7.56
C LEU A 49 -7.32 3.87 8.18
N SER A 50 -7.28 2.55 8.00
CA SER A 50 -6.24 1.66 8.52
C SER A 50 -4.83 2.14 8.14
N PHE A 51 -3.91 2.15 9.11
CA PHE A 51 -2.50 2.51 8.89
C PHE A 51 -1.84 1.53 7.93
N ARG A 52 -1.96 0.23 8.23
CA ARG A 52 -1.47 -0.86 7.39
C ARG A 52 -1.98 -0.75 5.95
N ALA A 53 -3.27 -0.46 5.77
CA ALA A 53 -3.85 -0.28 4.44
C ALA A 53 -3.24 0.92 3.70
N MET A 54 -2.94 2.01 4.41
CA MET A 54 -2.23 3.16 3.84
C MET A 54 -0.81 2.80 3.42
N VAL A 55 -0.01 2.18 4.28
CA VAL A 55 1.37 1.79 3.95
C VAL A 55 1.39 0.89 2.70
N LEU A 56 0.56 -0.16 2.68
CA LEU A 56 0.46 -1.06 1.53
C LEU A 56 0.00 -0.35 0.26
N SER A 57 -0.84 0.68 0.37
CA SER A 57 -1.24 1.51 -0.77
C SER A 57 -0.06 2.26 -1.37
N PHE A 58 0.82 2.80 -0.54
CA PHE A 58 2.01 3.52 -1.01
C PHE A 58 3.03 2.58 -1.64
N VAL A 59 3.27 1.40 -1.04
CA VAL A 59 4.10 0.36 -1.67
C VAL A 59 3.52 -0.04 -3.03
N PHE A 60 2.20 -0.22 -3.13
CA PHE A 60 1.55 -0.54 -4.39
C PHE A 60 1.74 0.58 -5.42
N MET A 61 1.51 1.84 -5.03
CA MET A 61 1.67 3.00 -5.90
C MET A 61 3.11 3.20 -6.37
N GLU A 62 4.11 2.95 -5.51
CA GLU A 62 5.53 3.01 -5.87
C GLU A 62 5.85 1.96 -6.95
N ILE A 63 5.33 0.75 -6.79
CA ILE A 63 5.60 -0.33 -7.74
C ILE A 63 4.85 -0.12 -9.08
N THR A 64 3.61 0.36 -9.04
CA THR A 64 2.81 0.56 -10.26
C THR A 64 3.06 1.90 -10.94
N GLY A 65 3.69 2.85 -10.25
CA GLY A 65 3.78 4.25 -10.68
C GLY A 65 2.43 4.98 -10.69
N ASP A 66 1.42 4.46 -9.96
CA ASP A 66 0.11 5.10 -9.87
C ASP A 66 0.23 6.42 -9.10
N SER A 67 -0.27 7.51 -9.69
CA SER A 67 -0.54 8.73 -8.92
C SER A 67 -1.71 8.53 -7.95
N TYR A 68 -1.81 9.36 -6.91
CA TYR A 68 -2.92 9.31 -5.95
C TYR A 68 -4.29 9.33 -6.63
N ALA A 69 -4.46 10.17 -7.65
CA ALA A 69 -5.70 10.25 -8.43
C ALA A 69 -6.00 8.94 -9.17
N ASN A 70 -4.98 8.31 -9.79
CA ASN A 70 -5.14 7.06 -10.51
C ASN A 70 -5.42 5.89 -9.56
N PHE A 71 -4.72 5.83 -8.44
CA PHE A 71 -4.93 4.81 -7.43
C PHE A 71 -6.33 4.92 -6.79
N THR A 72 -6.77 6.12 -6.45
CA THR A 72 -8.15 6.37 -5.96
C THR A 72 -9.18 5.87 -6.97
N ARG A 73 -9.01 6.17 -8.27
CA ARG A 73 -9.90 5.66 -9.33
C ARG A 73 -9.87 4.14 -9.43
N ARG A 74 -8.70 3.51 -9.23
CA ARG A 74 -8.55 2.05 -9.22
C ARG A 74 -9.36 1.44 -8.08
N LEU A 75 -9.21 1.95 -6.86
CA LEU A 75 -9.97 1.49 -5.68
C LEU A 75 -11.48 1.61 -5.88
N THR A 76 -11.95 2.69 -6.52
CA THR A 76 -13.37 2.86 -6.86
C THR A 76 -13.86 1.88 -7.92
N ARG A 77 -13.06 1.60 -8.95
CA ARG A 77 -13.44 0.72 -10.07
C ARG A 77 -13.31 -0.76 -9.74
N GLN A 78 -12.44 -1.09 -8.78
CA GLN A 78 -12.13 -2.45 -8.33
C GLN A 78 -12.22 -2.50 -6.80
N PRO A 79 -13.44 -2.53 -6.23
CA PRO A 79 -13.63 -2.52 -4.78
C PRO A 79 -12.96 -3.70 -4.07
N GLU A 80 -12.70 -4.81 -4.78
CA GLU A 80 -11.91 -5.93 -4.25
C GLU A 80 -10.50 -5.51 -3.84
N VAL A 81 -9.88 -4.56 -4.54
CA VAL A 81 -8.53 -4.06 -4.18
C VAL A 81 -8.58 -3.31 -2.85
N ALA A 82 -9.60 -2.48 -2.64
CA ALA A 82 -9.79 -1.78 -1.38
C ALA A 82 -10.02 -2.77 -0.22
N THR A 83 -10.79 -3.82 -0.47
CA THR A 83 -11.07 -4.88 0.51
C THR A 83 -9.81 -5.66 0.86
N ILE A 84 -9.02 -6.07 -0.13
CA ILE A 84 -7.75 -6.80 0.05
C ILE A 84 -6.75 -5.98 0.87
N LEU A 85 -6.67 -4.67 0.61
CA LEU A 85 -5.80 -3.77 1.39
C LEU A 85 -6.29 -3.55 2.83
N GLY A 86 -7.57 -3.86 3.13
CA GLY A 86 -8.17 -3.68 4.44
C GLY A 86 -8.81 -2.31 4.67
N PHE A 87 -9.24 -1.62 3.60
CA PHE A 87 -10.01 -0.39 3.74
C PHE A 87 -11.49 -0.66 4.01
N SER A 88 -12.03 0.00 5.03
CA SER A 88 -13.48 0.04 5.30
C SER A 88 -14.25 0.98 4.36
N ARG A 89 -13.54 1.90 3.70
CA ARG A 89 -14.05 2.83 2.68
C ARG A 89 -12.92 3.27 1.75
N VAL A 90 -13.25 3.62 0.52
CA VAL A 90 -12.26 4.10 -0.46
C VAL A 90 -11.66 5.43 0.01
N PRO A 91 -10.33 5.54 0.21
CA PRO A 91 -9.66 6.80 0.48
C PRO A 91 -9.76 7.74 -0.72
N ASP A 92 -9.90 9.05 -0.46
CA ASP A 92 -9.72 10.07 -1.48
C ASP A 92 -8.23 10.43 -1.68
N GLU A 93 -7.92 11.13 -2.76
CA GLU A 93 -6.56 11.59 -3.07
C GLU A 93 -5.93 12.43 -1.94
N SER A 94 -6.74 13.24 -1.26
CA SER A 94 -6.27 14.07 -0.15
C SER A 94 -5.90 13.26 1.09
N ALA A 95 -6.51 12.09 1.28
CA ALA A 95 -6.19 11.17 2.37
C ALA A 95 -4.77 10.60 2.18
N PHE A 96 -4.39 10.22 0.96
CA PHE A 96 -3.02 9.80 0.65
C PHE A 96 -2.03 10.95 0.87
N SER A 97 -2.31 12.14 0.31
CA SER A 97 -1.43 13.28 0.50
C SER A 97 -1.21 13.66 1.97
N ARG A 98 -2.27 13.61 2.80
CA ARG A 98 -2.18 13.86 4.24
C ARG A 98 -1.41 12.76 4.98
N ALA A 99 -1.63 11.50 4.61
CA ALA A 99 -0.91 10.38 5.21
C ALA A 99 0.61 10.53 4.97
N TRP A 100 1.00 10.78 3.72
CA TRP A 100 2.40 10.96 3.35
C TRP A 100 3.10 12.07 4.13
N ARG A 101 2.42 13.20 4.34
CA ARG A 101 3.01 14.40 4.97
C ARG A 101 2.99 14.38 6.48
N ASN A 102 1.94 13.81 7.08
CA ASN A 102 1.61 14.04 8.49
C ASN A 102 1.48 12.75 9.31
N ARG A 103 1.38 11.59 8.66
CA ARG A 103 1.16 10.31 9.33
C ARG A 103 2.39 9.41 9.27
N PHE A 104 3.14 9.48 8.19
CA PHE A 104 4.34 8.68 7.96
C PHE A 104 5.55 9.42 8.51
N ASP A 105 6.32 8.70 9.31
CA ASP A 105 7.63 9.11 9.79
C ASP A 105 8.75 8.67 8.82
N ASP A 106 9.99 9.00 9.17
CA ASP A 106 11.15 8.69 8.33
C ASP A 106 11.29 7.18 8.10
N ALA A 107 11.00 6.35 9.10
CA ALA A 107 11.04 4.89 8.98
C ALA A 107 10.00 4.36 7.99
N THR A 108 8.78 4.93 8.02
CA THR A 108 7.74 4.58 7.06
C THR A 108 8.10 5.03 5.64
N HIS A 109 8.72 6.21 5.47
CA HIS A 109 9.19 6.66 4.16
C HIS A 109 10.30 5.77 3.60
N GLU A 110 11.29 5.39 4.43
CA GLU A 110 12.36 4.46 4.05
C GLU A 110 11.80 3.08 3.67
N TYR A 111 10.79 2.61 4.38
CA TYR A 111 10.15 1.33 4.07
C TYR A 111 9.46 1.31 2.69
N ILE A 112 8.93 2.45 2.25
CA ILE A 112 8.17 2.56 1.00
C ILE A 112 9.10 2.64 -0.22
N HIS A 113 10.33 3.16 -0.08
CA HIS A 113 11.25 3.47 -1.18
C HIS A 113 12.35 2.41 -1.36
#